data_AF-A0A1F6EDC8-F1
#
_entry.id   AF-A0A1F6EDC8-F1
#
_cell.length_a   1.000
_cell.length_b   1.000
_cell.length_c   1.000
_cell.angle_alpha   90.00
_cell.angle_beta   90.00
_cell.angle_gamma   90.00
#
_symmetry.space_group_name_H-M   'P 1'
#
loop_
_entity.id
_entity.type
_entity.pdbx_description
1 polymer ?
#
loop_
_entity_poly.entity_id
_entity_poly.type
_entity_poly.pdbx_seq_one_letter_code
_entity_poly.pdbx_strand_id
1 'polypeptide(L)'
;MTTISQRVEDPLLAVLLRLFPHPTVKDAMNCLKIEQVQDAAVRVAERARQFAIDEDERRRTKGGKDLINYRGFYVGAVGIGLILSPWQGPYPYTWFAFAAFNTKPSKKARKYCAEKRLMRGARKNRCTCLGGLAVSGELQPDGRSGIQGLNLDPCGACRDDAAGEYRSLFRNGTLLLTAQPGSQFREVKTMSQLMEAHGEKWPQLSKHRAGRP
;
A
#
# COMPACT_ATOMS: atom_id res chain seq x y z
N MET A 1 -20.20 -16.87 -2.39
CA MET A 1 -19.75 -15.49 -2.15
C MET A 1 -20.30 -15.08 -0.80
N THR A 2 -19.49 -15.19 0.26
CA THR A 2 -19.92 -14.92 1.63
C THR A 2 -19.89 -13.42 1.88
N THR A 3 -21.07 -12.91 2.20
CA THR A 3 -21.40 -11.53 2.56
C THR A 3 -20.93 -11.21 3.98
N ILE A 4 -20.38 -10.00 4.17
CA ILE A 4 -20.08 -9.32 5.44
C ILE A 4 -19.08 -10.05 6.36
N SER A 5 -17.81 -10.07 5.94
CA SER A 5 -16.70 -9.82 6.88
C SER A 5 -16.46 -8.32 6.81
N GLN A 6 -16.51 -7.60 7.94
CA GLN A 6 -16.12 -6.18 8.02
C GLN A 6 -14.85 -6.00 7.19
N ARG A 7 -14.90 -5.14 6.16
CA ARG A 7 -13.77 -5.02 5.24
C ARG A 7 -12.57 -4.61 6.09
N VAL A 8 -11.42 -5.25 5.88
CA VAL A 8 -10.20 -5.02 6.68
C VAL A 8 -9.87 -3.53 6.73
N GLU A 9 -10.26 -2.80 5.69
CA GLU A 9 -10.11 -1.37 5.45
C GLU A 9 -11.10 -0.46 6.19
N ASP A 10 -12.20 -0.97 6.75
CA ASP A 10 -13.29 -0.17 7.35
C ASP A 10 -12.81 0.82 8.42
N PRO A 11 -11.90 0.45 9.36
CA PRO A 11 -11.39 1.40 10.36
C PRO A 11 -10.69 2.61 9.74
N LEU A 12 -9.96 2.39 8.63
CA LEU A 12 -9.27 3.46 7.92
C LEU A 12 -10.26 4.33 7.15
N LEU A 13 -11.22 3.73 6.46
CA LEU A 13 -12.27 4.46 5.76
C LEU A 13 -13.10 5.32 6.71
N ALA A 14 -13.44 4.81 7.90
CA ALA A 14 -14.16 5.57 8.92
C ALA A 14 -13.39 6.82 9.37
N VAL A 15 -12.07 6.70 9.60
CA VAL A 15 -11.23 7.86 9.96
C VAL A 15 -11.15 8.85 8.81
N LEU A 16 -10.93 8.39 7.58
CA LEU A 16 -10.83 9.24 6.39
C LEU A 16 -12.15 9.99 6.12
N LEU A 17 -13.29 9.33 6.22
CA LEU A 17 -14.61 9.94 6.02
C LEU A 17 -14.98 10.93 7.12
N ARG A 18 -14.56 10.67 8.37
CA ARG A 18 -14.78 11.60 9.49
C ARG A 18 -13.97 12.88 9.33
N LEU A 19 -12.73 12.79 8.86
CA LEU A 19 -11.84 13.94 8.67
C LEU A 19 -12.12 14.68 7.35
N PHE A 20 -12.46 13.92 6.30
CA PHE A 20 -12.62 14.40 4.93
C PHE A 20 -13.83 13.72 4.27
N PRO A 21 -15.06 14.13 4.62
CA PRO A 21 -16.28 13.56 4.04
C PRO A 21 -16.39 13.81 2.53
N HIS A 22 -15.72 14.86 2.02
CA HIS A 22 -15.67 15.24 0.62
C HIS A 22 -14.22 15.37 0.16
N PRO A 23 -13.54 14.24 -0.11
CA PRO A 23 -12.10 14.27 -0.27
C PRO A 23 -11.67 14.97 -1.55
N THR A 24 -10.57 15.70 -1.46
CA THR A 24 -9.88 16.28 -2.61
C THR A 24 -8.57 15.54 -2.86
N VAL A 25 -7.97 15.77 -4.04
CA VAL A 25 -6.61 15.28 -4.33
C VAL A 25 -5.63 15.75 -3.25
N LYS A 26 -5.75 17.00 -2.77
CA LYS A 26 -4.88 17.56 -1.73
C LYS A 26 -5.03 16.79 -0.42
N ASP A 27 -6.24 16.39 -0.04
CA ASP A 27 -6.48 15.60 1.17
C ASP A 27 -5.83 14.23 1.05
N ALA A 28 -6.01 13.55 -0.09
CA ALA A 28 -5.35 12.28 -0.35
C ALA A 28 -3.82 12.37 -0.24
N MET A 29 -3.21 13.44 -0.78
CA MET A 29 -1.75 13.64 -0.71
C MET A 29 -1.23 13.93 0.70
N ASN A 30 -2.08 14.43 1.60
CA ASN A 30 -1.67 14.85 2.94
C ASN A 30 -2.23 13.95 4.06
N CYS A 31 -3.11 13.00 3.76
CA CYS A 31 -3.80 12.20 4.77
C CYS A 31 -2.82 11.46 5.70
N LEU A 32 -1.72 10.91 5.18
CA LEU A 32 -0.69 10.24 5.98
C LEU A 32 0.19 11.19 6.80
N LYS A 33 -0.02 12.52 6.75
CA LYS A 33 0.58 13.45 7.72
C LYS A 33 -0.21 13.52 9.03
N ILE A 34 -1.42 12.97 9.04
CA ILE A 34 -2.32 13.00 10.20
C ILE A 34 -2.13 11.70 10.97
N GLU A 35 -1.74 11.83 12.23
CA GLU A 35 -1.48 10.69 13.13
C GLU A 35 -2.64 9.69 13.18
N GLN A 36 -3.88 10.17 13.30
CA GLN A 36 -5.07 9.30 13.34
C GLN A 36 -5.21 8.44 12.07
N VAL A 37 -4.82 8.98 10.91
CA VAL A 37 -4.82 8.23 9.64
C VAL A 37 -3.66 7.25 9.60
N GLN A 38 -2.47 7.64 10.06
CA GLN A 38 -1.32 6.74 10.17
C GLN A 38 -1.63 5.54 11.07
N ASP A 39 -2.20 5.78 12.25
CA ASP A 39 -2.60 4.72 13.20
C ASP A 39 -3.58 3.74 12.56
N ALA A 40 -4.61 4.27 11.89
CA ALA A 40 -5.59 3.44 11.21
C ALA A 40 -4.95 2.65 10.06
N ALA A 41 -4.08 3.28 9.27
CA ALA A 41 -3.42 2.63 8.15
C ALA A 41 -2.47 1.50 8.60
N VAL A 42 -1.69 1.72 9.67
CA VAL A 42 -0.83 0.68 10.27
C VAL A 42 -1.68 -0.47 10.79
N ARG A 43 -2.75 -0.19 11.54
CA ARG A 43 -3.67 -1.25 12.04
C ARG A 43 -4.25 -2.09 10.90
N VAL A 44 -4.67 -1.47 9.80
CA VAL A 44 -5.19 -2.19 8.63
C VAL A 44 -4.09 -3.01 7.96
N ALA A 45 -2.89 -2.47 7.79
CA ALA A 45 -1.74 -3.20 7.24
C ALA A 45 -1.35 -4.39 8.12
N GLU A 46 -1.29 -4.23 9.44
CA GLU A 46 -1.01 -5.30 10.39
C GLU A 46 -2.11 -6.37 10.37
N ARG A 47 -3.38 -5.97 10.29
CA ARG A 47 -4.49 -6.93 10.17
C ARG A 47 -4.38 -7.74 8.88
N ALA A 48 -4.02 -7.11 7.76
CA ALA A 48 -3.76 -7.82 6.50
C ALA A 48 -2.57 -8.79 6.61
N ARG A 49 -1.50 -8.41 7.32
CA ARG A 49 -0.38 -9.30 7.65
C ARG A 49 -0.85 -10.49 8.49
N GLN A 50 -1.65 -10.24 9.54
CA GLN A 50 -2.16 -11.28 10.43
C GLN A 50 -3.06 -12.28 9.69
N PHE A 51 -3.93 -11.80 8.78
CA PHE A 51 -4.71 -12.69 7.93
C PHE A 51 -3.85 -13.68 7.12
N ALA A 52 -2.66 -13.26 6.67
CA ALA A 52 -1.75 -14.15 5.94
C ALA A 52 -1.11 -15.20 6.87
N ILE A 53 -0.80 -14.83 8.12
CA ILE A 53 -0.28 -15.72 9.16
C ILE A 53 -1.33 -16.76 9.52
N ASP A 54 -2.52 -16.33 9.89
CA ASP A 54 -3.63 -17.19 10.31
C ASP A 54 -4.01 -18.20 9.22
N GLU A 55 -3.98 -17.77 7.96
CA GLU A 55 -4.29 -18.64 6.82
C GLU A 55 -3.19 -19.68 6.58
N ASP A 56 -1.91 -19.36 6.83
CA ASP A 56 -0.82 -20.34 6.77
C ASP A 56 -0.86 -21.32 7.93
N GLU A 57 -1.15 -20.86 9.14
CA GLU A 57 -1.39 -21.72 10.29
C GLU A 57 -2.55 -22.69 10.03
N ARG A 58 -3.68 -22.19 9.52
CA ARG A 58 -4.84 -23.01 9.15
C ARG A 58 -4.49 -24.06 8.10
N ARG A 59 -3.67 -23.74 7.10
CA ARG A 59 -3.23 -24.69 6.07
C ARG A 59 -2.33 -25.77 6.64
N ARG A 60 -1.40 -25.41 7.54
CA ARG A 60 -0.53 -26.38 8.23
C ARG A 60 -1.36 -27.39 9.03
N THR A 61 -2.33 -26.92 9.80
CA THR A 61 -3.20 -27.79 10.62
C THR A 61 -4.06 -28.74 9.77
N LYS A 62 -4.43 -28.34 8.55
CA LYS A 62 -5.22 -29.16 7.62
C LYS A 62 -4.38 -30.06 6.69
N GLY A 63 -3.05 -30.12 6.86
CA GLY A 63 -2.17 -30.89 5.99
C GLY A 63 -2.03 -30.31 4.57
N GLY A 64 -2.37 -29.04 4.35
CA GLY A 64 -2.20 -28.35 3.08
C GLY A 64 -0.72 -28.15 2.74
N LYS A 65 -0.30 -28.53 1.53
CA LYS A 65 1.11 -28.42 1.09
C LYS A 65 1.50 -27.00 0.64
N ASP A 66 0.53 -26.19 0.21
CA ASP A 66 0.78 -24.88 -0.40
C ASP A 66 0.54 -23.75 0.60
N LEU A 67 1.60 -23.32 1.29
CA LEU A 67 1.57 -22.11 2.12
C LEU A 67 1.39 -20.87 1.23
N ILE A 68 0.84 -19.80 1.79
CA ILE A 68 0.91 -18.44 1.27
C ILE A 68 2.37 -18.00 1.23
N ASN A 69 3.14 -18.25 2.30
CA ASN A 69 4.54 -17.86 2.39
C ASN A 69 5.43 -18.96 2.96
N TYR A 70 6.20 -19.63 2.10
CA TYR A 70 7.04 -20.75 2.53
C TYR A 70 8.14 -20.40 3.54
N ARG A 71 8.54 -19.11 3.62
CA ARG A 71 9.58 -18.63 4.56
C ARG A 71 9.02 -18.12 5.89
N GLY A 72 7.70 -18.05 6.03
CA GLY A 72 7.08 -17.35 7.16
C GLY A 72 7.36 -15.84 7.18
N PHE A 73 7.69 -15.23 6.03
CA PHE A 73 7.95 -13.80 5.93
C PHE A 73 6.71 -13.04 5.47
N TYR A 74 5.96 -12.47 6.41
CA TYR A 74 4.67 -11.85 6.14
C TYR A 74 4.75 -10.32 6.13
N VAL A 75 4.16 -9.73 5.10
CA VAL A 75 4.05 -8.29 4.90
C VAL A 75 2.60 -7.98 4.57
N GLY A 76 2.02 -7.05 5.30
CA GLY A 76 0.71 -6.49 5.03
C GLY A 76 0.83 -5.03 4.61
N ALA A 77 -0.11 -4.55 3.81
CA ALA A 77 -0.12 -3.18 3.34
C ALA A 77 -1.55 -2.70 3.08
N VAL A 78 -1.74 -1.38 3.08
CA VAL A 78 -2.97 -0.72 2.62
C VAL A 78 -2.64 0.46 1.71
N GLY A 79 -3.37 0.59 0.61
CA GLY A 79 -3.31 1.75 -0.27
C GLY A 79 -4.47 2.69 0.01
N ILE A 80 -4.18 4.00 0.05
CA ILE A 80 -5.15 5.09 0.20
C ILE A 80 -5.14 5.92 -1.08
N GLY A 81 -6.31 6.15 -1.66
CA GLY A 81 -6.42 6.93 -2.89
C GLY A 81 -7.82 7.50 -3.10
N LEU A 82 -8.07 7.94 -4.33
CA LEU A 82 -9.38 8.47 -4.73
C LEU A 82 -9.90 7.76 -5.96
N ILE A 83 -11.21 7.54 -6.01
CA ILE A 83 -11.93 7.14 -7.20
C ILE A 83 -12.80 8.30 -7.65
N LEU A 84 -12.85 8.55 -8.95
CA LEU A 84 -13.81 9.51 -9.51
C LEU A 84 -15.22 8.91 -9.45
N SER A 85 -16.11 9.54 -8.70
CA SER A 85 -17.53 9.20 -8.60
C SER A 85 -18.36 10.38 -9.09
N PRO A 86 -18.72 10.43 -10.39
CA PRO A 86 -19.49 11.54 -10.96
C PRO A 86 -20.91 11.64 -10.40
N TRP A 87 -21.36 10.59 -9.68
CA TRP A 87 -22.70 10.50 -9.10
C TRP A 87 -22.80 11.11 -7.69
N GLN A 88 -21.70 11.63 -7.12
CA GLN A 88 -21.68 12.25 -5.79
C GLN A 88 -21.99 13.76 -5.77
N GLY A 89 -22.65 14.26 -6.82
CA GLY A 89 -23.05 15.67 -6.89
C GLY A 89 -21.82 16.59 -7.02
N PRO A 90 -21.70 17.67 -6.22
CA PRO A 90 -20.61 18.64 -6.38
C PRO A 90 -19.23 18.10 -6.01
N TYR A 91 -19.15 16.93 -5.36
CA TYR A 91 -17.90 16.32 -4.90
C TYR A 91 -17.56 15.09 -5.74
N PRO A 92 -16.62 15.19 -6.69
CA PRO A 92 -16.43 14.14 -7.68
C PRO A 92 -15.59 12.95 -7.19
N TYR A 93 -15.16 12.91 -5.92
CA TYR A 93 -14.23 11.91 -5.42
C TYR A 93 -14.76 11.14 -4.22
N THR A 94 -14.49 9.84 -4.21
CA THR A 94 -14.64 8.97 -3.04
C THR A 94 -13.29 8.42 -2.61
N TRP A 95 -13.17 8.13 -1.32
CA TRP A 95 -12.00 7.41 -0.80
C TRP A 95 -11.92 6.00 -1.39
N PHE A 96 -10.70 5.63 -1.79
CA PHE A 96 -10.28 4.28 -2.06
C PHE A 96 -9.39 3.81 -0.93
N ALA A 97 -9.72 2.66 -0.35
CA ALA A 97 -8.83 1.90 0.52
C ALA A 97 -8.83 0.45 0.06
N PHE A 98 -7.65 -0.16 0.00
CA PHE A 98 -7.50 -1.57 -0.33
C PHE A 98 -6.36 -2.15 0.47
N ALA A 99 -6.61 -3.21 1.22
CA ALA A 99 -5.63 -3.94 1.98
C ALA A 99 -5.11 -5.15 1.19
N ALA A 100 -3.83 -5.47 1.34
CA ALA A 100 -3.22 -6.62 0.71
C ALA A 100 -2.08 -7.18 1.56
N PHE A 101 -1.68 -8.42 1.27
CA PHE A 101 -0.52 -9.07 1.87
C PHE A 101 0.33 -9.76 0.81
N ASN A 102 1.61 -10.00 1.12
CA ASN A 102 2.54 -10.66 0.21
C ASN A 102 2.30 -12.18 0.12
N THR A 103 2.67 -12.79 -1.01
CA THR A 103 2.57 -14.23 -1.22
C THR A 103 3.80 -14.77 -1.93
N LYS A 104 4.34 -15.88 -1.44
CA LYS A 104 5.40 -16.67 -2.07
C LYS A 104 5.25 -18.14 -1.62
N PRO A 105 4.45 -18.95 -2.34
CA PRO A 105 4.07 -20.28 -1.85
C PRO A 105 5.19 -21.33 -1.87
N SER A 106 6.24 -21.12 -2.68
CA SER A 106 7.41 -22.00 -2.71
C SER A 106 8.68 -21.23 -3.08
N LYS A 107 9.85 -21.87 -2.95
CA LYS A 107 11.15 -21.27 -3.31
C LYS A 107 11.22 -20.83 -4.77
N LYS A 108 10.65 -21.64 -5.68
CA LYS A 108 10.60 -21.40 -7.13
C LYS A 108 9.43 -20.52 -7.57
N ALA A 109 8.42 -20.33 -6.72
CA ALA A 109 7.27 -19.50 -7.04
C ALA A 109 7.64 -18.01 -7.13
N ARG A 110 6.97 -17.31 -8.06
CA ARG A 110 7.08 -15.85 -8.18
C ARG A 110 6.58 -15.18 -6.90
N LYS A 111 7.39 -14.29 -6.33
CA LYS A 111 6.99 -13.41 -5.21
C LYS A 111 5.97 -12.39 -5.72
N TYR A 112 4.86 -12.26 -4.99
CA TYR A 112 3.91 -11.16 -5.16
C TYR A 112 3.92 -10.31 -3.88
N CYS A 113 4.47 -9.11 -3.96
CA CYS A 113 4.52 -8.18 -2.84
C CYS A 113 3.13 -7.61 -2.52
N ALA A 114 2.94 -7.14 -1.29
CA ALA A 114 1.69 -6.50 -0.89
C ALA A 114 1.45 -5.22 -1.71
N GLU A 115 2.50 -4.42 -1.91
CA GLU A 115 2.50 -3.16 -2.64
C GLU A 115 2.14 -3.36 -4.12
N LYS A 116 2.63 -4.43 -4.76
CA LYS A 116 2.24 -4.77 -6.14
C LYS A 116 0.75 -5.11 -6.23
N ARG A 117 0.20 -5.79 -5.23
CA ARG A 117 -1.24 -6.08 -5.16
C ARG A 117 -2.05 -4.81 -4.93
N LEU A 118 -1.56 -3.87 -4.11
CA LEU A 118 -2.17 -2.55 -3.93
C LEU A 118 -2.24 -1.79 -5.25
N MET A 119 -1.11 -1.66 -5.96
CA MET A 119 -1.04 -0.97 -7.24
C MET A 119 -1.98 -1.59 -8.29
N ARG A 120 -2.02 -2.92 -8.37
CA ARG A 120 -2.96 -3.64 -9.23
C ARG A 120 -4.41 -3.43 -8.82
N GLY A 121 -4.70 -3.46 -7.51
CA GLY A 121 -6.03 -3.20 -6.95
C GLY A 121 -6.51 -1.79 -7.26
N ALA A 122 -5.66 -0.80 -7.07
CA ALA A 122 -5.92 0.60 -7.39
C ALA A 122 -6.24 0.78 -8.88
N ARG A 123 -5.42 0.23 -9.78
CA ARG A 123 -5.70 0.30 -11.22
C ARG A 123 -7.03 -0.39 -11.59
N LYS A 124 -7.29 -1.58 -11.06
CA LYS A 124 -8.54 -2.32 -11.32
C LYS A 124 -9.79 -1.56 -10.89
N ASN A 125 -9.70 -0.83 -9.77
CA ASN A 125 -10.78 -0.01 -9.25
C ASN A 125 -10.79 1.41 -9.85
N ARG A 126 -10.04 1.66 -10.94
CA ARG A 126 -9.94 2.96 -11.61
C ARG A 126 -9.61 4.10 -10.63
N CYS A 127 -8.75 3.80 -9.66
CA CYS A 127 -8.23 4.79 -8.73
C CYS A 127 -7.50 5.89 -9.51
N THR A 128 -7.94 7.13 -9.32
CA THR A 128 -7.43 8.32 -10.01
C THR A 128 -6.02 8.67 -9.51
N CYS A 129 -5.77 8.47 -8.21
CA CYS A 129 -4.46 8.61 -7.60
C CYS A 129 -4.35 7.87 -6.28
N LEU A 130 -3.15 7.37 -5.98
CA LEU A 130 -2.74 6.94 -4.66
C LEU A 130 -2.16 8.15 -3.92
N GLY A 131 -2.84 8.54 -2.84
CA GLY A 131 -2.38 9.59 -1.93
C GLY A 131 -1.38 9.07 -0.90
N GLY A 132 -1.56 7.81 -0.48
CA GLY A 132 -0.74 7.17 0.52
C GLY A 132 -0.66 5.66 0.38
N LEU A 133 0.42 5.06 0.86
CA LEU A 133 0.53 3.63 1.11
C LEU A 133 1.07 3.42 2.52
N ALA A 134 0.55 2.43 3.24
CA ALA A 134 1.14 1.97 4.49
C ALA A 134 1.57 0.51 4.36
N VAL A 135 2.76 0.18 4.84
CA VAL A 135 3.36 -1.17 4.79
C VAL A 135 3.83 -1.55 6.18
N SER A 136 3.47 -2.77 6.61
CA SER A 136 3.94 -3.37 7.85
C SER A 136 4.53 -4.76 7.57
N GLY A 137 5.77 -4.97 7.99
CA GLY A 137 6.48 -6.23 7.81
C GLY A 137 7.82 -6.24 8.53
N GLU A 138 8.33 -7.44 8.79
CA GLU A 138 9.62 -7.60 9.44
C GLU A 138 10.74 -6.96 8.63
N LEU A 139 11.69 -6.35 9.34
CA LEU A 139 12.81 -5.67 8.73
C LEU A 139 13.68 -6.67 7.97
N GLN A 140 13.98 -6.36 6.70
CA GLN A 140 14.95 -7.09 5.89
C GLN A 140 15.74 -6.14 5.00
N PRO A 141 17.00 -6.47 4.70
CA PRO A 141 17.76 -5.77 3.66
C PRO A 141 17.00 -5.79 2.33
N ASP A 142 17.01 -4.66 1.62
CA ASP A 142 16.51 -4.61 0.26
C ASP A 142 17.38 -5.50 -0.64
N GLY A 143 16.78 -6.53 -1.23
CA GLY A 143 17.52 -7.53 -2.01
C GLY A 143 18.22 -7.01 -3.27
N ARG A 144 18.02 -5.73 -3.64
CA ARG A 144 18.71 -5.08 -4.77
C ARG A 144 19.86 -4.19 -4.28
N SER A 145 19.55 -3.21 -3.45
CA SER A 145 20.54 -2.23 -2.97
C SER A 145 21.38 -2.74 -1.79
N GLY A 146 20.94 -3.80 -1.10
CA GLY A 146 21.53 -4.27 0.16
C GLY A 146 21.23 -3.35 1.36
N ILE A 147 20.60 -2.20 1.12
CA ILE A 147 20.32 -1.21 2.16
C ILE A 147 19.17 -1.71 3.04
N GLN A 148 19.38 -1.65 4.35
CA GLN A 148 18.37 -1.93 5.36
C GLN A 148 18.04 -0.62 6.05
N GLY A 149 16.82 -0.12 5.83
CA GLY A 149 16.29 1.04 6.54
C GLY A 149 15.98 0.73 8.00
N LEU A 150 15.34 1.68 8.68
CA LEU A 150 14.81 1.45 10.03
C LEU A 150 13.50 0.66 10.01
N ASN A 151 12.81 0.64 8.87
CA ASN A 151 11.61 -0.14 8.61
C ASN A 151 11.75 -0.94 7.31
N LEU A 152 10.79 -1.84 7.04
CA LEU A 152 10.73 -2.56 5.78
C LEU A 152 10.29 -1.63 4.63
N ASP A 153 11.27 -1.21 3.83
CA ASP A 153 11.03 -0.46 2.61
C ASP A 153 10.50 -1.35 1.47
N PRO A 154 9.63 -0.83 0.58
CA PRO A 154 9.20 -1.54 -0.63
C PRO A 154 10.40 -1.97 -1.45
N CYS A 155 10.46 -3.26 -1.83
CA CYS A 155 11.65 -3.77 -2.53
C CYS A 155 11.85 -3.13 -3.91
N GLY A 156 13.05 -3.22 -4.47
CA GLY A 156 13.37 -2.66 -5.80
C GLY A 156 12.36 -2.99 -6.91
N ALA A 157 11.82 -4.21 -6.94
CA ALA A 157 10.80 -4.57 -7.94
C ALA A 157 9.44 -3.88 -7.73
N CYS A 158 9.10 -3.44 -6.51
CA CYS A 158 7.92 -2.62 -6.24
C CYS A 158 8.18 -1.16 -6.63
N ARG A 159 9.41 -0.66 -6.36
CA ARG A 159 9.83 0.70 -6.73
C ARG A 159 9.84 0.87 -8.25
N ASP A 160 10.35 -0.11 -9.00
CA ASP A 160 10.31 -0.10 -10.47
C ASP A 160 8.88 -0.09 -11.01
N ASP A 161 8.01 -0.95 -10.49
CA ASP A 161 6.60 -1.01 -10.90
C ASP A 161 5.93 0.35 -10.63
N ALA A 162 6.19 0.97 -9.47
CA ALA A 162 5.64 2.27 -9.10
C ALA A 162 6.20 3.40 -9.99
N ALA A 163 7.49 3.38 -10.34
CA ALA A 163 8.14 4.37 -11.18
C ALA A 163 7.82 4.20 -12.68
N GLY A 164 7.49 2.99 -13.11
CA GLY A 164 7.18 2.63 -14.49
C GLY A 164 5.69 2.37 -14.71
N GLU A 165 5.31 1.09 -14.66
CA GLU A 165 3.97 0.61 -15.05
C GLU A 165 2.83 1.37 -14.35
N TYR A 166 2.98 1.67 -13.06
CA TYR A 166 1.96 2.28 -12.22
C TYR A 166 2.19 3.77 -11.98
N ARG A 167 3.13 4.40 -12.69
CA ARG A 167 3.56 5.79 -12.46
C ARG A 167 2.41 6.80 -12.44
N SER A 168 1.37 6.58 -13.23
CA SER A 168 0.19 7.44 -13.30
C SER A 168 -0.65 7.45 -12.02
N LEU A 169 -0.56 6.41 -11.18
CA LEU A 169 -1.23 6.37 -9.88
C LEU A 169 -0.53 7.23 -8.84
N PHE A 170 0.77 7.44 -8.96
CA PHE A 170 1.58 8.15 -7.97
C PHE A 170 1.74 9.63 -8.37
N ARG A 171 1.56 10.53 -7.42
CA ARG A 171 1.94 11.94 -7.56
C ARG A 171 3.29 12.15 -6.86
N ASN A 172 3.97 13.26 -7.15
CA ASN A 172 5.28 13.54 -6.55
C ASN A 172 5.22 13.64 -5.01
N GLY A 173 4.07 14.01 -4.45
CA GLY A 173 3.86 14.05 -3.00
C GLY A 173 3.29 12.75 -2.40
N THR A 174 3.20 11.64 -3.14
CA THR A 174 2.57 10.41 -2.61
C THR A 174 3.42 9.92 -1.44
N LEU A 175 2.77 9.76 -0.30
CA LEU A 175 3.40 9.37 0.94
C LEU A 175 3.41 7.85 1.07
N LEU A 176 4.48 7.33 1.64
CA LEU A 176 4.67 5.96 2.04
C LEU A 176 4.94 5.97 3.54
N LEU A 177 4.12 5.23 4.27
CA LEU A 177 4.28 4.92 5.67
C LEU A 177 4.82 3.49 5.79
N THR A 178 5.97 3.31 6.40
CA THR A 178 6.52 1.99 6.73
C THR A 178 6.53 1.83 8.24
N ALA A 179 6.12 0.66 8.74
CA ALA A 179 6.07 0.38 10.17
C ALA A 179 6.65 -1.00 10.49
N GLN A 180 7.28 -1.11 11.66
CA GLN A 180 7.71 -2.38 12.21
C GLN A 180 6.52 -3.06 12.93
N PRO A 181 6.23 -4.35 12.67
CA PRO A 181 5.12 -5.05 13.30
C PRO A 181 5.19 -5.01 14.83
N GLY A 182 4.09 -4.64 15.49
CA GLY A 182 3.98 -4.60 16.95
C GLY A 182 4.80 -3.50 17.63
N SER A 183 5.38 -2.58 16.86
CA SER A 183 6.13 -1.44 17.35
C SER A 183 5.38 -0.14 17.09
N GLN A 184 5.64 0.89 17.88
CA GLN A 184 5.21 2.27 17.56
C GLN A 184 6.13 2.92 16.53
N PHE A 185 7.26 2.29 16.21
CA PHE A 185 8.21 2.83 15.27
C PHE A 185 7.65 2.78 13.84
N ARG A 186 7.56 3.97 13.24
CA ARG A 186 7.05 4.18 11.89
C ARG A 186 7.76 5.35 11.23
N GLU A 187 7.84 5.31 9.92
CA GLU A 187 8.51 6.33 9.11
C GLU A 187 7.63 6.71 7.93
N VAL A 188 7.54 8.00 7.65
CA VAL A 188 6.80 8.54 6.50
C VAL A 188 7.80 9.19 5.54
N LYS A 189 7.81 8.70 4.30
CA LYS A 189 8.63 9.22 3.20
C LYS A 189 7.76 9.48 1.98
N THR A 190 8.20 10.37 1.10
CA THR A 190 7.72 10.38 -0.29
C THR A 190 8.36 9.24 -1.07
N MET A 191 7.76 8.83 -2.19
CA MET A 191 8.41 7.89 -3.13
C MET A 191 9.78 8.40 -3.62
N SER A 192 9.96 9.72 -3.74
CA SER A 192 11.24 10.32 -4.12
C SER A 192 12.31 10.09 -3.05
N GLN A 193 12.00 10.41 -1.78
CA GLN A 193 12.91 10.19 -0.66
C GLN A 193 13.25 8.72 -0.47
N LEU A 194 12.27 7.83 -0.65
CA LEU A 194 12.49 6.39 -0.61
C LEU A 194 13.50 5.96 -1.69
N MET A 195 13.26 6.33 -2.95
CA MET A 195 14.15 5.93 -4.04
C MET A 195 15.56 6.48 -3.87
N GLU A 196 15.68 7.74 -3.44
CA GLU A 196 16.98 8.37 -3.15
C GLU A 196 17.76 7.62 -2.06
N ALA A 197 17.08 7.20 -0.98
CA ALA A 197 17.69 6.38 0.07
C ALA A 197 18.23 5.03 -0.44
N HIS A 198 17.75 4.56 -1.58
CA HIS A 198 18.24 3.35 -2.26
C HIS A 198 19.18 3.63 -3.44
N GLY A 199 19.61 4.88 -3.65
CA GLY A 199 20.45 5.27 -4.79
C GLY A 199 19.71 5.27 -6.14
N GLU A 200 18.39 5.33 -6.11
CA GLU A 200 17.51 5.28 -7.29
C GLU A 200 16.86 6.67 -7.55
N LYS A 201 16.36 6.90 -8.77
CA LYS A 201 15.73 8.19 -9.15
C LYS A 201 14.22 8.03 -9.36
N TRP A 202 13.42 8.84 -8.66
CA TRP A 202 11.98 8.94 -8.94
C TRP A 202 11.73 9.76 -10.21
N PRO A 203 11.05 9.20 -11.22
CA PRO A 203 10.82 9.92 -12.47
C PRO A 203 9.87 11.09 -12.25
N GLN A 204 10.31 12.27 -12.66
CA GLN A 204 9.46 13.46 -12.68
C GLN A 204 8.37 13.27 -13.72
N LEU A 205 7.11 13.61 -13.39
CA LEU A 205 6.09 13.74 -14.43
C LEU A 205 6.54 14.88 -15.34
N SER A 206 6.89 14.58 -16.58
CA SER A 206 7.16 15.62 -17.56
C SER A 206 5.93 16.53 -17.63
N LYS A 207 6.13 17.85 -17.63
CA LYS A 207 5.03 18.85 -17.72
C LYS A 207 4.26 18.78 -19.06
N HIS A 208 4.51 17.78 -19.90
CA HIS A 208 3.96 17.68 -21.24
C HIS A 208 2.70 16.80 -21.29
N ARG A 209 1.54 17.47 -21.15
CA ARG A 209 0.35 17.38 -22.02
C ARG A 209 -0.80 18.19 -21.38
N ALA A 210 -0.59 19.47 -21.15
CA ALA A 210 -1.67 20.45 -20.97
C ALA A 210 -2.07 21.04 -22.34
N GLY A 211 -2.17 20.19 -23.36
CA GLY A 211 -2.33 20.62 -24.74
C GLY A 211 -2.71 19.46 -25.63
N ARG A 212 -3.97 19.02 -25.52
CA ARG A 212 -4.77 18.72 -26.71
C ARG A 212 -6.17 19.33 -26.48
N PRO A 213 -6.67 20.12 -27.44
CA PRO A 213 -8.04 20.63 -27.41
C PRO A 213 -9.06 19.48 -27.41
#